data_AF-A0A7W1SZM6-F1
#
_entry.id   AF-A0A7W1SZM6-F1
#
_cell.length_a   1.000
_cell.length_b   1.000
_cell.length_c   1.000
_cell.angle_alpha   90.00
_cell.angle_beta   90.00
_cell.angle_gamma   90.00
#
_symmetry.space_group_name_H-M   'P 1'
#
loop_
_entity.id
_entity.type
_entity.pdbx_description
1 polymer ?
#
loop_
_entity_poly.entity_id
_entity_poly.type
_entity_poly.pdbx_seq_one_letter_code
_entity_poly.pdbx_strand_id
1 'polypeptide(L)' 'MANTKTLSKEERKTTKRAARKKKKTESPLKPREYARGSKKSKVKKLVRGQSKR' A
#
# COMPACT_ATOMS: atom_id res chain seq x y z
N MET A 1 -6.59 2.89 15.24
CA MET A 1 -6.70 1.42 15.14
C MET A 1 -6.44 0.86 16.52
N ALA A 2 -7.28 -0.04 17.04
CA ALA A 2 -7.04 -0.68 18.33
C ALA A 2 -5.60 -1.23 18.38
N ASN A 3 -4.90 -1.01 19.51
CA ASN A 3 -3.51 -1.43 19.69
C ASN A 3 -3.43 -2.96 19.81
N THR A 4 -3.33 -3.66 18.67
CA THR A 4 -3.20 -5.13 18.61
C THR A 4 -1.85 -5.69 19.08
N LYS A 5 -1.04 -4.90 19.80
CA LYS A 5 0.30 -5.30 20.26
C LYS A 5 0.25 -6.32 21.41
N THR A 6 -0.83 -6.30 22.20
CA THR A 6 -1.05 -7.19 23.35
C THR A 6 -1.75 -8.51 22.99
N LEU A 7 -2.21 -8.66 21.73
CA LEU A 7 -2.94 -9.84 21.27
C LEU A 7 -2.00 -10.94 20.76
N SER A 8 -2.44 -12.20 20.91
CA SER A 8 -1.74 -13.34 20.32
C SER A 8 -1.73 -13.26 18.79
N LYS A 9 -0.85 -14.03 18.15
CA LYS A 9 -0.62 -13.96 16.68
C LYS A 9 -1.91 -14.18 15.88
N GLU A 10 -2.73 -15.14 16.29
CA GLU A 10 -3.94 -15.51 15.57
C GLU A 10 -5.07 -14.49 15.77
N GLU A 11 -5.29 -14.02 17.00
CA GLU A 11 -6.26 -12.97 17.32
C GLU A 11 -5.92 -11.65 16.61
N ARG A 12 -4.63 -11.30 16.53
CA ARG A 12 -4.18 -10.13 15.77
C ARG A 12 -4.44 -10.25 14.26
N LYS A 13 -4.37 -11.46 13.70
CA LYS A 13 -4.69 -11.70 12.28
C LYS A 13 -6.18 -11.60 12.04
N THR A 14 -7.01 -12.23 12.87
CA THR A 14 -8.47 -12.23 12.71
C THR A 14 -9.04 -10.81 12.85
N THR A 15 -8.61 -10.06 13.85
CA THR A 15 -9.00 -8.65 14.06
C THR A 15 -8.60 -7.75 12.88
N LYS A 16 -7.36 -7.86 12.38
CA LYS A 16 -6.92 -7.10 11.19
C LYS A 16 -7.68 -7.49 9.93
N ARG A 17 -8.00 -8.78 9.75
CA ARG A 17 -8.81 -9.26 8.60
C ARG A 17 -10.24 -8.73 8.68
N ALA A 18 -10.86 -8.77 9.86
CA ALA A 18 -12.19 -8.22 10.10
C ALA A 18 -12.22 -6.71 9.80
N ALA A 19 -11.25 -5.94 10.32
CA ALA A 19 -11.13 -4.52 10.04
C ALA A 19 -10.96 -4.21 8.55
N ARG A 20 -10.16 -5.00 7.82
CA ARG A 20 -10.00 -4.85 6.36
C ARG A 20 -11.30 -5.16 5.61
N LYS A 21 -12.08 -6.16 6.04
CA LYS A 21 -13.39 -6.49 5.45
C LYS A 21 -14.38 -5.34 5.67
N LYS A 22 -14.50 -4.86 6.91
CA LYS A 22 -15.35 -3.71 7.27
C LYS A 22 -14.98 -2.45 6.47
N LYS A 23 -13.68 -2.16 6.32
CA LYS A 23 -13.23 -1.02 5.50
C LYS A 23 -13.65 -1.14 4.03
N LYS A 24 -13.64 -2.34 3.46
CA LYS A 24 -14.08 -2.53 2.06
C LYS A 24 -15.56 -2.21 1.85
N THR A 25 -16.40 -2.44 2.86
CA THR A 25 -17.86 -2.21 2.78
C THR A 25 -18.24 -0.80 3.20
N GLU A 26 -17.69 -0.29 4.29
CA GLU A 26 -18.04 1.02 4.87
C GLU A 26 -17.37 2.20 4.13
N SER A 27 -16.12 2.01 3.68
CA SER A 27 -15.33 3.07 3.03
C SER A 27 -14.52 2.50 1.86
N PRO A 28 -15.19 2.10 0.77
CA PRO A 28 -14.52 1.57 -0.41
C PRO A 28 -13.55 2.60 -0.98
N LEU A 29 -12.37 2.13 -1.38
CA LEU A 29 -11.37 2.98 -2.01
C LEU A 29 -11.86 3.40 -3.40
N LYS A 30 -11.69 4.69 -3.73
CA LYS A 30 -11.99 5.20 -5.06
C LYS A 30 -11.25 4.40 -6.15
N PRO A 31 -11.87 4.20 -7.32
CA PRO A 31 -11.17 3.61 -8.46
C PRO A 31 -9.95 4.45 -8.83
N ARG A 32 -8.93 3.81 -9.42
CA ARG A 32 -7.73 4.53 -9.87
C ARG A 32 -8.07 5.34 -11.11
N GLU A 33 -7.70 6.61 -11.10
CA GLU A 33 -7.81 7.51 -12.26
C GLU A 33 -6.81 7.14 -13.39
N TYR A 34 -5.74 6.43 -13.06
CA TYR A 34 -4.68 6.08 -13.99
C TYR A 34 -4.25 4.62 -13.86
N ALA A 35 -3.75 4.05 -14.95
CA ALA A 35 -3.25 2.68 -14.99
C ALA A 35 -2.11 2.47 -13.98
N ARG A 36 -2.02 1.29 -13.38
CA ARG A 36 -0.91 0.98 -12.47
C ARG A 36 0.42 1.15 -13.22
N GLY A 37 1.33 1.91 -12.62
CA GLY A 37 2.65 2.13 -13.20
C GLY A 37 2.74 3.28 -14.21
N SER A 38 1.63 3.88 -14.67
CA SER A 38 1.69 4.96 -15.67
C SER A 38 2.29 6.26 -15.10
N LYS A 39 2.02 6.58 -13.82
CA LYS A 39 2.64 7.71 -13.10
C LYS A 39 4.00 7.38 -12.48
N LYS A 40 4.61 6.22 -12.77
CA LYS A 40 6.01 5.99 -12.34
C LYS A 40 6.89 6.97 -13.08
N SER A 41 7.72 7.72 -12.37
CA SER A 41 8.72 8.58 -12.98
C SER A 41 9.56 7.73 -13.93
N LYS A 42 9.50 8.02 -15.24
CA LYS A 42 10.51 7.53 -16.17
C LYS A 42 11.82 8.14 -15.71
N VAL A 43 12.61 7.38 -14.96
CA VAL A 43 13.95 7.81 -14.59
C VAL A 43 14.65 8.09 -15.90
N LYS A 44 15.21 9.31 -16.08
CA LYS A 44 16.07 9.58 -17.24
C LYS A 44 17.10 8.47 -17.25
N LYS A 45 17.18 7.71 -18.35
CA LYS A 45 18.35 6.87 -18.59
C LYS A 45 19.51 7.85 -18.56
N LEU A 46 20.26 7.87 -17.45
CA LEU A 46 21.55 8.52 -17.45
C LEU A 46 22.31 7.86 -18.58
N VAL A 47 22.85 8.67 -19.50
CA VAL A 47 23.69 8.16 -20.57
C VAL A 47 24.78 7.32 -19.88
N ARG A 48 25.04 6.10 -20.38
CA ARG A 48 26.09 5.24 -19.81
C ARG A 48 27.37 6.08 -19.74
N GLY A 49 27.86 6.33 -18.52
CA GLY A 49 29.05 7.15 -18.29
C GLY A 49 28.86 8.55 -17.68
N GLN A 50 27.63 9.04 -17.44
CA GLN A 50 27.48 10.29 -16.66
C GLN A 50 27.79 10.06 -15.17
N SER A 51 28.82 10.73 -14.67
CA SER A 51 29.18 10.80 -13.25
C SER A 51 28.06 11.48 -12.47
N LYS A 52 27.60 10.83 -11.39
CA LYS A 52 26.75 11.47 -10.38
C LYS A 52 27.64 12.28 -9.44
N ARG A 53 28.01 13.51 -9.79
CA ARG A 53 28.39 14.52 -8.81
C ARG A 53 27.24 15.51 -8.66
#